data_AF-A0A971C5U2-F1
#
_entry.id   AF-A0A971C5U2-F1
#
_cell.length_a   1.000
_cell.length_b   1.000
_cell.length_c   1.000
_cell.angle_alpha   90.00
_cell.angle_beta   90.00
_cell.angle_gamma   90.00
#
_symmetry.space_group_name_H-M   'P 1'
#
loop_
_entity.id
_entity.type
_entity.pdbx_description
1 polymer ?
#
loop_
_entity_poly.entity_id
_entity_poly.type
_entity_poly.pdbx_seq_one_letter_code
_entity_poly.pdbx_strand_id
1 'polypeptide(L)' 'MADVCPSADKCPIFSGVLKGKEITSKNYRLQYCENGIVGRNNCKRWQCKNKFGKVPEQLLPNSKKTLEEIAAENNW' A
#
# COMPACT_ATOMS: atom_id res chain seq x y z
N MET A 1 -0.85 8.24 18.39
CA MET A 1 -1.17 9.09 17.23
C MET A 1 -1.37 8.19 16.03
N ALA A 2 -2.61 8.08 15.57
CA ALA A 2 -2.96 7.22 14.44
C ALA A 2 -2.42 7.87 13.17
N ASP A 3 -1.27 7.39 12.74
CA ASP A 3 -0.61 7.82 11.51
C ASP A 3 -1.39 7.21 10.34
N VAL A 4 -2.55 7.82 10.05
CA VAL A 4 -3.45 7.43 8.96
C VAL A 4 -2.68 7.63 7.68
N CYS A 5 -2.22 6.54 7.09
CA CYS A 5 -1.56 6.55 5.80
C CYS A 5 -2.40 7.37 4.81
N PRO A 6 -1.91 8.45 4.18
CA PRO A 6 -2.67 9.21 3.18
C PRO A 6 -3.07 8.39 1.94
N SER A 7 -2.57 7.15 1.82
CA SER A 7 -3.01 6.17 0.82
C SER A 7 -4.02 5.15 1.36
N ALA A 8 -4.49 5.31 2.59
CA ALA A 8 -5.40 4.39 3.28
C ALA A 8 -6.80 4.36 2.68
N ASP A 9 -7.27 5.49 2.12
CA ASP A 9 -8.63 5.64 1.59
C ASP A 9 -9.01 4.53 0.60
N LYS A 10 -8.10 4.20 -0.32
CA LYS A 10 -8.24 3.11 -1.29
C LYS A 10 -7.39 1.87 -0.98
N CYS A 11 -6.85 1.75 0.23
CA CYS A 11 -5.92 0.68 0.55
C CYS A 11 -6.65 -0.65 0.75
N PRO A 12 -6.20 -1.74 0.10
CA PRO A 12 -6.85 -3.04 0.21
C PRO A 12 -6.89 -3.57 1.65
N ILE A 13 -5.97 -3.14 2.52
CA ILE A 13 -5.93 -3.45 3.96
C ILE A 13 -7.14 -2.85 4.70
N PHE A 14 -7.55 -1.62 4.35
CA PHE A 14 -8.57 -0.87 5.10
C PHE A 14 -9.95 -0.88 4.41
N SER A 15 -9.98 -0.78 3.08
CA SER A 15 -11.22 -0.56 2.30
C SER A 15 -11.44 -1.54 1.15
N GLY A 16 -10.49 -2.43 0.84
CA GLY A 16 -10.59 -3.33 -0.32
C GLY A 16 -10.67 -4.82 0.00
N VAL A 17 -10.08 -5.64 -0.88
CA VAL A 17 -10.22 -7.11 -0.90
C VAL A 17 -9.76 -7.83 0.39
N LEU A 18 -9.01 -7.14 1.25
CA LEU A 18 -8.52 -7.70 2.52
C LEU A 18 -9.37 -7.27 3.72
N LYS A 19 -10.39 -6.41 3.55
CA LYS A 19 -11.27 -5.92 4.64
C LYS A 19 -11.97 -7.05 5.42
N GLY A 20 -12.16 -8.23 4.81
CA GLY A 20 -12.68 -9.44 5.47
C GLY A 20 -11.64 -10.49 5.85
N LYS A 21 -10.35 -10.26 5.56
CA LYS A 21 -9.24 -11.17 5.89
C LYS A 21 -8.46 -10.62 7.08
N GLU A 22 -9.06 -10.68 8.25
CA GLU A 22 -8.57 -10.02 9.47
C GLU A 22 -7.09 -10.34 9.79
N ILE A 23 -6.70 -11.61 9.70
CA ILE A 23 -5.31 -12.03 9.96
C ILE A 23 -4.35 -11.42 8.94
N THR A 24 -4.69 -11.48 7.65
CA THR A 24 -3.86 -10.92 6.58
C THR A 24 -3.77 -9.40 6.72
N SER A 25 -4.90 -8.71 6.90
CA SER A 25 -4.92 -7.27 7.07
C SER A 25 -4.15 -6.81 8.29
N LYS A 26 -4.23 -7.54 9.40
CA LYS A 26 -3.45 -7.28 10.61
C LYS A 26 -1.95 -7.43 10.36
N ASN A 27 -1.52 -8.52 9.73
CA ASN A 27 -0.10 -8.75 9.42
C ASN A 27 0.46 -7.68 8.48
N TYR A 28 -0.29 -7.32 7.43
CA TYR A 28 0.11 -6.27 6.50
C TYR A 28 0.18 -4.91 7.18
N ARG A 29 -0.80 -4.59 8.04
CA ARG A 29 -0.78 -3.36 8.82
C ARG A 29 0.44 -3.31 9.74
N LEU A 30 0.75 -4.40 10.44
CA LEU A 30 1.95 -4.52 11.27
C LEU A 30 3.22 -4.29 10.46
N GLN A 31 3.37 -4.99 9.32
CA GLN A 31 4.58 -4.94 8.50
C GLN A 31 4.79 -3.58 7.80
N TYR A 32 3.73 -2.97 7.29
CA TYR A 32 3.83 -1.81 6.39
C TYR A 32 3.38 -0.49 7.02
N CYS A 33 2.47 -0.51 7.98
CA CYS A 33 1.89 0.70 8.57
C CYS A 33 2.43 0.99 9.98
N GLU A 34 2.52 -0.03 10.83
CA GLU A 34 2.91 0.10 12.24
C GLU A 34 4.41 -0.05 12.47
N ASN A 35 5.15 -0.68 11.53
CA ASN A 35 6.61 -0.73 11.52
C ASN A 35 7.27 0.61 11.11
N GLY A 36 6.60 1.73 11.35
CA GLY A 36 7.07 3.08 11.09
C GLY A 36 7.50 3.36 9.64
N ILE A 37 8.49 4.24 9.48
CA ILE A 37 9.04 4.65 8.18
C ILE A 37 9.64 3.46 7.42
N VAL A 38 10.27 2.51 8.13
CA VAL A 38 10.87 1.32 7.51
C VAL A 38 9.79 0.46 6.84
N GLY A 39 8.68 0.20 7.53
CA GLY A 39 7.53 -0.50 6.95
C GLY A 39 6.93 0.23 5.75
N ARG A 40 6.76 1.56 5.88
CA ARG A 40 6.20 2.38 4.80
C ARG A 40 7.09 2.43 3.57
N ASN A 41 8.41 2.55 3.77
CA ASN A 41 9.36 2.49 2.67
C ASN A 41 9.36 1.13 1.97
N ASN A 42 8.91 0.06 2.61
CA ASN A 42 8.71 -1.25 1.97
C ASN A 42 7.31 -1.43 1.35
N CYS A 43 6.38 -0.52 1.61
CA CYS A 43 5.03 -0.57 1.05
C CYS A 43 5.02 -0.01 -0.38
N LYS A 44 4.74 -0.84 -1.38
CA LYS A 44 4.68 -0.38 -2.78
C LYS A 44 3.64 0.71 -3.01
N ARG A 45 2.51 0.65 -2.31
CA ARG A 45 1.48 1.69 -2.39
C ARG A 45 2.00 3.04 -1.90
N TRP A 46 2.77 3.04 -0.81
CA TRP A 46 3.40 4.24 -0.28
C TRP A 46 4.43 4.81 -1.26
N GLN A 47 5.29 3.95 -1.79
CA GLN A 47 6.29 4.33 -2.79
C GLN A 47 5.63 4.93 -4.05
N CYS A 48 4.56 4.33 -4.57
CA CYS A 48 3.81 4.88 -5.70
C CYS A 48 3.19 6.25 -5.38
N LYS A 49 2.57 6.40 -4.21
CA LYS A 49 2.00 7.69 -3.79
C LYS A 49 3.08 8.77 -3.71
N ASN A 50 4.25 8.44 -3.18
CA ASN A 50 5.35 9.39 -3.02
C ASN A 50 6.01 9.75 -4.36
N LYS A 51 6.13 8.80 -5.30
CA LYS A 51 6.76 9.02 -6.60
C LYS A 51 5.83 9.64 -7.64
N PHE A 52 4.58 9.17 -7.72
CA PHE A 52 3.63 9.54 -8.77
C PHE A 52 2.43 10.35 -8.29
N GLY A 53 2.23 10.50 -6.97
CA GLY A 53 1.04 11.17 -6.41
C GLY A 53 -0.26 10.34 -6.46
N LYS A 54 -0.25 9.20 -7.15
CA LYS A 54 -1.39 8.29 -7.37
C LYS A 54 -1.02 6.85 -7.02
N VAL A 55 -2.02 6.05 -6.62
CA VAL A 55 -1.86 4.64 -6.21
C VAL A 55 -2.90 3.79 -6.93
N PRO A 56 -2.49 2.69 -7.58
CA PRO A 56 -3.43 1.85 -8.31
C PRO A 56 -4.38 1.16 -7.32
N GLU A 57 -5.64 0.99 -7.72
CA GLU A 57 -6.64 0.38 -6.84
C GLU A 57 -6.30 -1.09 -6.53
N GLN A 58 -5.81 -1.82 -7.53
CA GLN A 58 -5.44 -3.23 -7.39
C GLN A 58 -4.01 -3.47 -6.86
N LEU A 59 -3.22 -2.43 -6.61
CA LEU A 59 -1.84 -2.61 -6.16
C LEU A 59 -1.80 -3.12 -4.71
N LEU A 60 -1.26 -4.31 -4.50
CA LEU A 60 -0.96 -4.80 -3.16
C LEU A 60 0.34 -4.19 -2.62
N PRO A 61 0.43 -3.89 -1.32
CA PRO A 61 1.62 -3.31 -0.69
C PRO A 61 2.86 -4.21 -0.76
N ASN A 62 2.69 -5.53 -0.90
CA ASN A 62 3.75 -6.52 -1.06
C ASN A 62 4.10 -6.85 -2.53
N SER A 63 3.62 -6.06 -3.49
CA SER A 63 3.87 -6.33 -4.92
C SER A 63 5.37 -6.45 -5.20
N LYS A 64 5.76 -7.48 -5.96
CA LYS A 64 7.15 -7.67 -6.41
C LYS A 64 7.52 -6.76 -7.58
N LYS A 65 6.53 -6.12 -8.20
CA LYS A 65 6.75 -5.23 -9.34
C LYS A 65 7.48 -3.96 -8.92
N THR A 66 8.31 -3.45 -9.82
CA THR A 66 8.95 -2.14 -9.67
C THR A 66 7.92 -1.02 -9.86
N LEU A 67 8.26 0.18 -9.40
CA LEU A 67 7.38 1.35 -9.53
C LEU A 67 7.13 1.72 -11.00
N GLU A 68 8.09 1.46 -11.87
CA GLU A 68 8.00 1.74 -13.31
C GLU A 68 7.10 0.73 -14.02
N GLU A 69 7.21 -0.57 -13.70
CA GLU A 69 6.28 -1.59 -14.19
C GLU A 69 4.84 -1.27 -13.76
N ILE A 70 4.65 -0.86 -12.51
CA ILE A 70 3.33 -0.45 -12.00
C ILE A 70 2.80 0.76 -12.77
N ALA A 71 3.64 1.74 -13.07
CA ALA A 71 3.25 2.90 -13.86
C ALA A 71 2.90 2.52 -15.30
N ALA A 72 3.71 1.67 -15.94
CA ALA A 72 3.47 1.18 -17.30
C ALA A 72 2.15 0.40 -17.41
N GLU A 73 1.85 -0.49 -16.46
CA GLU A 73 0.59 -1.25 -16.45
C GLU A 73 -0.64 -0.39 -16.21
N ASN A 74 -0.50 0.72 -15.46
CA ASN A 74 -1.59 1.65 -15.20
C ASN A 74 -1.61 2.83 -16.19
N ASN A 75 -0.72 2.82 -17.19
CA ASN A 75 -0.59 3.84 -18.24
C ASN A 75 -0.36 5.25 -17.66
N TRP A 76 0.65 5.38 -16.80
CA TRP A 76 0.92 6.57 -15.98
C TRP A 76 2.20 7.31 -16.29
#